data_AF-A0A957FMD4-F1
#
_entry.id   AF-A0A957FMD4-F1
#
_cell.length_a   1.000
_cell.length_b   1.000
_cell.length_c   1.000
_cell.angle_alpha   90.00
_cell.angle_beta   90.00
_cell.angle_gamma   90.00
#
_symmetry.space_group_name_H-M   'P 1'
#
loop_
_entity.id
_entity.type
_entity.pdbx_description
1 polymer ?
#
loop_
_entity_poly.entity_id
_entity_poly.type
_entity_poly.pdbx_seq_one_letter_code
_entity_poly.pdbx_strand_id
1 'polypeptide(L)'
;MYANFLDEAAVLLARLALRDAAEQFRTAGQKWHQLGQALLPDDVVPLGQSRALLDKQHQLFVEAGSDSLDERQQITTKLDALQDEMVENPQMDGRAFRHSLAEAVLAVHDAEHTAVETLRQAMSS
;
A
#
# COMPACT_ATOMS: atom_id res chain seq x y z
N MET A 1 3.52 4.71 10.85
CA MET A 1 4.22 5.95 11.24
C MET A 1 3.24 7.03 11.71
N TYR A 2 2.30 7.48 10.88
CA TYR A 2 1.36 8.55 11.27
C TYR A 2 0.39 8.20 12.42
N ALA A 3 -0.21 7.01 12.42
CA ALA A 3 -1.09 6.57 13.52
C ALA A 3 -0.35 6.51 14.88
N ASN A 4 0.91 6.06 14.89
CA ASN A 4 1.71 6.02 16.12
C ASN A 4 1.97 7.43 16.67
N PHE A 5 2.24 8.39 15.77
CA PHE A 5 2.34 9.80 16.16
C PHE A 5 1.04 10.31 16.79
N LEU A 6 -0.12 9.94 16.25
CA LEU A 6 -1.41 10.34 16.83
C LEU A 6 -1.66 9.72 18.22
N ASP A 7 -1.23 8.49 18.47
CA ASP A 7 -1.29 7.89 19.81
C ASP A 7 -0.41 8.63 20.82
N GLU A 8 0.80 9.02 20.42
CA GLU A 8 1.69 9.83 21.24
C GLU A 8 1.10 11.21 21.52
N ALA A 9 0.56 11.87 20.48
CA ALA A 9 -0.09 13.17 20.58
C ALA A 9 -1.33 13.12 21.49
N ALA A 10 -2.09 12.01 21.48
CA ALA A 10 -3.24 11.82 22.37
C ALA A 10 -2.85 11.94 23.84
N VAL A 11 -1.69 11.39 24.21
CA VAL A 11 -1.16 11.47 25.57
C VAL A 11 -0.60 12.86 25.87
N LEU A 12 0.22 13.41 24.97
CA LEU A 12 0.88 14.70 25.17
C LEU A 12 -0.09 15.88 25.25
N LEU A 13 -1.19 15.83 24.50
CA LEU A 13 -2.21 16.87 24.44
C LEU A 13 -3.40 16.60 25.36
N ALA A 14 -3.39 15.50 26.12
CA ALA A 14 -4.53 15.02 26.92
C ALA A 14 -5.84 14.91 26.12
N ARG A 15 -5.75 14.48 24.86
CA ARG A 15 -6.88 14.36 23.91
C ARG A 15 -7.03 12.92 23.44
N LEU A 16 -7.79 12.13 24.20
CA LEU A 16 -7.96 10.70 23.92
C LEU A 16 -8.63 10.41 22.57
N ALA A 17 -9.46 11.33 22.05
CA ALA A 17 -10.12 11.21 20.74
C ALA A 17 -9.12 11.10 19.56
N LEU A 18 -7.85 11.50 19.75
CA LEU A 18 -6.80 11.29 18.75
C LEU A 18 -6.45 9.80 18.54
N ARG A 19 -6.74 8.92 19.51
CA ARG A 19 -6.58 7.47 19.36
C ARG A 19 -7.59 6.89 18.36
N ASP A 20 -8.81 7.40 18.36
CA ASP A 20 -9.83 6.97 17.41
C ASP A 20 -9.41 7.35 15.98
N ALA A 21 -8.87 8.57 15.80
CA ALA A 21 -8.27 8.97 14.53
C ALA A 21 -7.08 8.07 14.15
N ALA A 22 -6.20 7.73 15.10
CA ALA A 22 -5.08 6.82 14.87
C ALA A 22 -5.55 5.45 14.34
N GLU A 23 -6.62 4.89 14.91
CA GLU A 23 -7.23 3.65 14.43
C GLU A 23 -7.75 3.77 13.00
N GLN A 24 -8.47 4.85 12.68
CA GLN A 24 -8.97 5.06 11.31
C GLN A 24 -7.82 5.19 10.30
N PHE A 25 -6.71 5.85 10.65
CA PHE A 25 -5.54 5.91 9.78
C PHE A 25 -4.85 4.54 9.60
N ARG A 26 -4.90 3.64 10.60
CA ARG A 26 -4.44 2.25 10.40
C ARG A 26 -5.34 1.52 9.42
N THR A 27 -6.66 1.67 9.54
CA THR A 27 -7.64 1.09 8.61
C THR A 27 -7.40 1.60 7.18
N ALA A 28 -7.21 2.91 7.00
CA ALA A 28 -6.84 3.48 5.70
C ALA A 28 -5.54 2.88 5.16
N GLY A 29 -4.52 2.73 6.00
CA GLY A 29 -3.26 2.06 5.63
C GLY A 29 -3.46 0.60 5.19
N GLN A 30 -4.34 -0.15 5.84
CA GLN A 30 -4.70 -1.51 5.42
C GLN A 30 -5.41 -1.51 4.07
N LYS A 31 -6.28 -0.53 3.79
CA LYS A 31 -6.93 -0.39 2.48
C LYS A 31 -5.94 -0.07 1.37
N TRP A 32 -4.95 0.79 1.62
CA TRP A 32 -3.84 1.02 0.69
C TRP A 32 -3.05 -0.26 0.42
N HIS A 33 -2.77 -1.06 1.45
CA HIS A 33 -2.09 -2.34 1.28
C HIS A 33 -2.92 -3.32 0.43
N GLN A 34 -4.24 -3.41 0.68
CA GLN A 34 -5.17 -4.22 -0.12
C GLN A 34 -5.22 -3.76 -1.59
N LEU A 35 -5.20 -2.46 -1.85
CA LEU A 35 -5.11 -1.91 -3.21
C LEU A 35 -3.82 -2.36 -3.91
N GLY A 36 -2.69 -2.36 -3.21
CA GLY A 36 -1.42 -2.88 -3.74
C GLY A 36 -1.49 -4.36 -4.12
N GLN A 37 -2.15 -5.18 -3.30
CA GLN A 37 -2.39 -6.59 -3.60
C GLN A 37 -3.33 -6.78 -4.80
N ALA A 38 -4.35 -5.92 -4.92
CA ALA A 38 -5.30 -5.96 -6.04
C ALA A 38 -4.66 -5.53 -7.38
N LEU A 39 -3.68 -4.63 -7.36
CA LEU A 39 -2.94 -4.21 -8.55
C LEU A 39 -2.05 -5.32 -9.11
N LEU A 40 -1.48 -6.14 -8.22
CA LEU A 40 -0.59 -7.24 -8.56
C LEU A 40 -1.06 -8.52 -7.85
N PRO A 41 -2.16 -9.13 -8.33
CA PRO A 41 -2.80 -10.25 -7.63
C PRO A 41 -2.02 -11.56 -7.81
N ASP A 42 -2.18 -12.47 -6.84
CA ASP A 42 -1.44 -13.75 -6.82
C ASP A 42 -2.05 -14.83 -7.74
N ASP A 43 -3.28 -14.64 -8.19
CA ASP A 43 -3.95 -15.53 -9.14
C ASP A 43 -3.34 -15.45 -10.55
N VAL A 44 -2.70 -14.33 -10.87
CA VAL A 44 -1.86 -14.15 -12.07
C VAL A 44 -0.40 -14.25 -11.63
N VAL A 45 0.22 -15.42 -11.85
CA VAL A 45 1.55 -15.76 -11.33
C VAL A 45 2.62 -14.69 -11.61
N PRO A 46 2.76 -14.13 -12.84
CA PRO A 46 3.75 -13.08 -13.10
C PRO A 46 3.52 -11.80 -12.28
N LEU A 47 2.27 -11.46 -11.96
CA LEU A 47 1.92 -10.30 -11.15
C LEU A 47 2.25 -10.50 -9.68
N GLY A 48 1.91 -11.67 -9.10
CA GLY A 48 2.30 -12.01 -7.73
C GLY A 48 3.83 -12.03 -7.54
N GLN A 49 4.56 -12.57 -8.53
CA GLN A 49 6.02 -12.53 -8.55
C GLN A 49 6.57 -11.10 -8.63
N SER A 50 5.98 -10.26 -9.48
CA SER A 50 6.35 -8.85 -9.60
C SER A 50 6.16 -8.11 -8.28
N ARG A 51 5.06 -8.36 -7.56
CA ARG A 51 4.82 -7.77 -6.24
C ARG A 51 5.90 -8.14 -5.23
N ALA A 52 6.22 -9.44 -5.12
CA ALA A 52 7.26 -9.92 -4.20
C ALA A 52 8.64 -9.31 -4.52
N LEU A 53 8.96 -9.12 -5.80
CA LEU A 53 10.19 -8.48 -6.24
C LEU A 53 10.23 -6.99 -5.89
N LEU A 54 9.12 -6.27 -6.09
CA LEU A 54 9.01 -4.85 -5.70
C LEU A 54 9.14 -4.66 -4.19
N ASP A 55 8.48 -5.51 -3.40
CA ASP A 55 8.59 -5.49 -1.94
C ASP A 55 10.04 -5.72 -1.49
N LYS A 56 10.71 -6.73 -2.08
CA LYS A 56 12.12 -6.99 -1.81
C LYS A 56 13.01 -5.82 -2.21
N GLN A 57 12.76 -5.20 -3.37
CA GLN A 57 13.52 -4.05 -3.84
C GLN A 57 13.38 -2.86 -2.89
N HIS A 58 12.17 -2.61 -2.37
CA HIS A 58 11.91 -1.58 -1.39
C HIS A 58 12.63 -1.87 -0.06
N GLN A 59 12.54 -3.10 0.43
CA GLN A 59 13.24 -3.52 1.66
C GLN A 59 14.75 -3.30 1.55
N LEU A 60 15.37 -3.75 0.46
CA LEU A 60 16.80 -3.56 0.21
C LEU A 60 17.21 -2.08 0.21
N PHE A 61 16.39 -1.21 -0.38
CA PHE A 61 16.65 0.22 -0.37
C PHE A 61 16.60 0.80 1.04
N VAL A 62 15.60 0.40 1.85
CA VAL A 62 15.43 0.90 3.22
C VAL A 62 16.53 0.39 4.15
N GLU A 63 16.93 -0.88 4.03
CA GLU A 63 17.85 -1.53 4.97
C GLU A 63 19.32 -1.35 4.61
N ALA A 64 19.67 -1.42 3.32
CA ALA A 64 21.05 -1.45 2.85
C ALA A 64 21.42 -0.25 1.94
N GLY A 65 20.46 0.60 1.56
CA GLY A 65 20.75 1.83 0.83
C GLY A 65 21.56 1.58 -0.45
N SER A 66 22.71 2.26 -0.57
CA SER A 66 23.61 2.14 -1.73
C SER A 66 24.26 0.77 -1.86
N ASP A 67 24.43 0.03 -0.77
CA ASP A 67 25.12 -1.27 -0.80
C ASP A 67 24.28 -2.34 -1.51
N SER A 68 22.98 -2.07 -1.70
CA SER A 68 22.04 -2.96 -2.39
C SER A 68 21.93 -2.73 -3.90
N LEU A 69 22.71 -1.79 -4.47
CA LEU A 69 22.52 -1.36 -5.87
C LEU A 69 22.55 -2.53 -6.88
N ASP A 70 23.54 -3.41 -6.79
CA ASP A 70 23.67 -4.55 -7.70
C ASP A 70 22.50 -5.53 -7.58
N GLU A 71 22.05 -5.82 -6.35
CA GLU A 71 20.91 -6.72 -6.12
C GLU A 71 19.60 -6.10 -6.61
N ARG A 72 19.41 -4.80 -6.40
CA ARG A 72 18.24 -4.08 -6.92
C ARG A 72 18.23 -4.02 -8.44
N GLN A 73 19.39 -3.90 -9.08
CA GLN A 73 19.51 -3.96 -10.55
C GLN A 73 19.11 -5.34 -11.08
N GLN A 74 19.52 -6.42 -10.42
CA GLN A 74 19.09 -7.77 -10.79
C GLN A 74 17.58 -7.97 -10.62
N ILE A 75 16.98 -7.37 -9.59
CA ILE A 75 15.52 -7.38 -9.42
C ILE A 75 14.84 -6.65 -10.58
N THR A 76 15.33 -5.47 -10.97
CA THR A 76 14.79 -4.74 -12.13
C THR A 76 14.80 -5.59 -13.39
N THR A 77 15.92 -6.28 -13.69
CA THR A 77 15.99 -7.18 -14.86
C THR A 77 14.96 -8.32 -14.80
N LYS A 78 14.65 -8.84 -13.61
CA LYS A 78 13.60 -9.87 -13.45
C LYS A 78 12.21 -9.29 -13.66
N LEU A 79 11.96 -8.06 -13.19
CA LEU A 79 10.69 -7.37 -13.41
C LEU A 79 10.46 -7.11 -14.90
N ASP A 80 11.49 -6.68 -15.63
CA ASP A 80 11.41 -6.46 -17.08
C ASP A 80 11.04 -7.76 -17.81
N ALA A 81 11.67 -8.89 -17.45
CA ALA A 81 11.36 -10.19 -18.04
C ALA A 81 9.92 -10.66 -17.77
N LEU A 82 9.39 -10.42 -16.55
CA LEU A 82 8.00 -10.73 -16.22
C LEU A 82 7.03 -9.83 -17.00
N GLN A 83 7.39 -8.57 -17.21
CA GLN A 83 6.60 -7.66 -18.02
C GLN A 83 6.52 -8.15 -19.48
N ASP A 84 7.65 -8.56 -20.06
CA ASP A 84 7.69 -9.11 -21.42
C ASP A 84 6.82 -10.37 -21.53
N GLU A 85 6.90 -11.30 -20.58
CA GLU A 85 6.06 -12.51 -20.53
C GLU A 85 4.56 -12.16 -20.53
N MET A 86 4.17 -11.14 -19.78
CA MET A 86 2.78 -10.71 -19.69
C MET A 86 2.26 -10.05 -20.98
N VAL A 87 3.13 -9.36 -21.73
CA VAL A 87 2.76 -8.78 -23.03
C VAL A 87 2.57 -9.91 -24.05
N GLU A 88 3.44 -10.91 -24.04
CA GLU A 88 3.37 -12.05 -24.95
C GLU A 88 2.18 -12.98 -24.66
N ASN A 89 1.83 -13.16 -23.38
CA ASN A 89 0.74 -14.02 -22.96
C ASN A 89 -0.16 -13.35 -21.92
N PRO A 90 -1.15 -12.54 -22.35
CA PRO A 90 -2.08 -11.89 -21.43
C PRO A 90 -2.97 -12.91 -20.70
N GLN A 91 -2.84 -12.98 -19.38
CA GLN A 91 -3.55 -13.96 -18.53
C GLN A 91 -4.75 -13.36 -17.75
N MET A 92 -5.14 -12.12 -18.03
CA MET A 92 -6.11 -11.39 -17.21
C MET A 92 -7.18 -10.68 -18.04
N ASP A 93 -8.44 -10.74 -17.59
CA ASP A 93 -9.52 -9.91 -18.12
C ASP A 93 -9.38 -8.46 -17.61
N GLY A 94 -8.97 -7.56 -18.50
CA GLY A 94 -8.82 -6.15 -18.17
C GLY A 94 -10.11 -5.45 -17.72
N ARG A 95 -11.31 -5.95 -18.09
CA ARG A 95 -12.58 -5.37 -17.61
C ARG A 95 -12.83 -5.73 -16.15
N ALA A 96 -12.79 -7.01 -15.82
CA ALA A 96 -12.96 -7.48 -14.44
C ALA A 96 -11.90 -6.86 -13.51
N PHE A 97 -10.64 -6.81 -13.96
CA PHE A 97 -9.54 -6.19 -13.23
C PHE A 97 -9.76 -4.70 -12.95
N ARG A 98 -10.18 -3.91 -13.95
CA ARG A 98 -10.47 -2.48 -13.72
C ARG A 98 -11.65 -2.27 -12.78
N HIS A 99 -12.63 -3.18 -12.79
CA HIS A 99 -13.77 -3.11 -11.89
C HIS A 99 -13.34 -3.37 -10.43
N SER A 100 -12.60 -4.45 -10.16
CA SER A 100 -12.09 -4.72 -8.81
C SER A 100 -11.16 -3.62 -8.32
N LEU A 101 -10.33 -3.06 -9.22
CA LEU A 101 -9.46 -1.94 -8.89
C LEU A 101 -10.25 -0.68 -8.51
N ALA A 102 -11.35 -0.40 -9.22
CA ALA A 102 -12.22 0.74 -8.90
C ALA A 102 -12.86 0.58 -7.51
N GLU A 103 -13.31 -0.63 -7.16
CA GLU A 103 -13.84 -0.92 -5.81
C GLU A 103 -12.77 -0.72 -4.73
N ALA A 104 -11.54 -1.18 -4.97
CA ALA A 104 -10.43 -1.00 -4.03
C ALA A 104 -10.07 0.49 -3.84
N VAL A 105 -10.05 1.28 -4.92
CA VAL A 105 -9.80 2.72 -4.86
C VAL A 105 -10.90 3.45 -4.08
N LEU A 106 -12.17 3.11 -4.30
CA LEU A 106 -13.28 3.67 -3.53
C LEU A 106 -13.18 3.31 -2.04
N ALA A 107 -12.82 2.06 -1.72
CA ALA A 107 -12.63 1.64 -0.34
C ALA A 107 -11.48 2.39 0.37
N VAL A 108 -10.40 2.71 -0.36
CA VAL A 108 -9.33 3.59 0.14
C VAL A 108 -9.86 4.99 0.40
N HIS A 109 -10.55 5.59 -0.57
CA HIS A 109 -11.13 6.92 -0.43
C HIS A 109 -12.03 7.03 0.81
N ASP A 110 -12.95 6.07 0.99
CA ASP A 110 -13.91 6.10 2.10
C ASP A 110 -13.22 5.96 3.47
N ALA A 111 -12.18 5.11 3.54
CA ALA A 111 -11.38 4.97 4.75
C ALA A 111 -10.56 6.23 5.07
N GLU A 112 -9.95 6.85 4.06
CA GLU A 112 -9.20 8.11 4.25
C GLU A 112 -10.12 9.26 4.66
N HIS A 113 -11.28 9.37 4.00
CA HIS A 113 -12.27 10.38 4.35
C HIS A 113 -12.72 10.22 5.81
N THR A 114 -13.02 8.99 6.23
CA THR A 114 -13.38 8.69 7.62
C THR A 114 -12.25 9.08 8.59
N ALA A 115 -11.01 8.72 8.29
CA ALA A 115 -9.86 9.06 9.13
C ALA A 115 -9.65 10.57 9.28
N VAL A 116 -9.79 11.33 8.19
CA VAL A 116 -9.67 12.79 8.19
C VAL A 116 -10.81 13.44 8.98
N GLU A 117 -12.05 12.97 8.82
CA GLU A 117 -13.19 13.51 9.57
C GLU A 117 -13.07 13.22 11.07
N THR A 118 -12.67 12.01 11.45
CA THR A 118 -12.42 11.68 12.87
C THR A 118 -11.32 12.57 13.46
N LEU A 119 -10.23 12.82 12.71
CA LEU A 119 -9.19 13.74 13.15
C LEU A 119 -9.71 15.18 13.31
N ARG A 120 -10.51 15.68 12.36
CA ARG A 120 -11.10 17.03 12.45
C ARG A 120 -11.98 17.18 13.69
N GLN A 121 -12.77 16.17 14.00
CA GLN A 121 -13.63 16.15 15.20
C GLN A 121 -12.80 16.13 16.48
N ALA A 122 -11.76 15.30 16.53
CA ALA A 122 -10.84 15.20 17.67
C ALA A 122 -10.04 16.50 17.92
N MET A 123 -9.84 17.32 16.90
CA MET A 123 -9.14 18.60 17.01
C MET A 123 -10.07 19.78 17.34
N SER A 124 -11.35 19.65 17.04
CA SER A 124 -12.38 20.68 17.30
C SER A 124 -13.09 20.51 18.65
N SER A 125 -12.73 19.46 19.40
CA SER A 125 -13.17 19.19 20.78
C SER A 125 -12.15 19.67 21.82
#